data_AF-A0A920AAE1-F1
#
_entry.id   AF-A0A920AAE1-F1
#
_cell.length_a   1.000
_cell.length_b   1.000
_cell.length_c   1.000
_cell.angle_alpha   90.00
_cell.angle_beta   90.00
_cell.angle_gamma   90.00
#
_symmetry.space_group_name_H-M   'P 1'
#
loop_
_entity.id
_entity.type
_entity.pdbx_description
1 polymer ?
#
loop_
_entity_poly.entity_id
_entity_poly.type
_entity_poly.pdbx_seq_one_letter_code
_entity_poly.pdbx_strand_id
1 'polypeptide(L)'
;MIYVFIQIILPIRYLFYPGDLFWTEQGYRFSWRVMLMEKAGTAFFYVTDPETGKRGEVNNCDFLTPNQEKMMATQPDLILQYAHIIEEEVKSRGIKNPVINAEIYVTLNGSRSKLFIDPEVDLTTLHDDFNSKDWILDN
;
A
#
# COMPACT_ATOMS: atom_id res chain seq x y z
N MET A 1 -27.84 -21.78 2.92
CA MET A 1 -26.55 -22.45 3.22
C MET A 1 -25.36 -21.65 2.69
N ILE A 2 -25.31 -21.27 1.40
CA ILE A 2 -24.22 -20.45 0.83
C ILE A 2 -23.91 -19.19 1.65
N TYR A 3 -24.95 -18.45 2.07
CA TYR A 3 -24.80 -17.27 2.92
C TYR A 3 -24.01 -17.54 4.21
N VAL A 4 -24.30 -18.66 4.90
CA VAL A 4 -23.63 -19.03 6.14
C VAL A 4 -22.16 -19.35 5.89
N PHE A 5 -21.84 -20.04 4.80
CA PHE A 5 -20.44 -20.31 4.42
C PHE A 5 -19.68 -19.01 4.15
N ILE A 6 -20.27 -18.05 3.44
CA ILE A 6 -19.63 -16.74 3.17
C ILE A 6 -19.34 -16.01 4.49
N GLN A 7 -20.30 -15.99 5.43
CA GLN A 7 -20.14 -15.32 6.73
C GLN A 7 -19.05 -15.95 7.62
N ILE A 8 -18.67 -17.21 7.38
CA ILE A 8 -17.62 -17.91 8.12
C ILE A 8 -16.26 -17.82 7.40
N ILE A 9 -16.25 -18.02 6.07
CA ILE A 9 -15.01 -18.04 5.29
C ILE A 9 -14.41 -16.64 5.20
N LEU A 10 -15.23 -15.62 4.97
CA LEU A 10 -14.72 -14.25 4.76
C LEU A 10 -13.93 -13.74 5.97
N PRO A 11 -14.38 -13.91 7.23
CA PRO A 11 -13.62 -13.44 8.38
C PRO A 11 -12.37 -14.28 8.72
N ILE A 12 -12.35 -15.55 8.30
CA ILE A 12 -11.26 -16.51 8.57
C ILE A 12 -10.20 -16.52 7.46
N ARG A 13 -10.50 -15.93 6.29
CA ARG A 13 -9.64 -15.90 5.09
C ARG A 13 -8.20 -15.44 5.38
N TYR A 14 -7.99 -14.61 6.41
CA TYR A 14 -6.66 -14.18 6.83
C TYR A 14 -5.68 -15.33 7.12
N LEU A 15 -6.18 -16.52 7.52
CA LEU A 15 -5.35 -17.70 7.77
C LEU A 15 -4.63 -18.22 6.51
N PHE A 16 -5.06 -17.82 5.32
CA PHE A 16 -4.44 -18.21 4.05
C PHE A 16 -3.33 -17.26 3.60
N TYR A 17 -3.09 -16.17 4.32
CA TYR A 17 -2.02 -15.22 4.02
C TYR A 17 -0.85 -15.41 5.00
N PRO A 18 0.40 -15.37 4.50
CA PRO A 18 1.57 -15.38 5.37
C PRO A 18 1.74 -14.04 6.09
N GLY A 19 2.49 -14.05 7.20
CA GLY A 19 2.89 -12.85 7.94
C GLY A 19 1.90 -12.41 9.03
N ASP A 20 2.17 -11.24 9.61
CA ASP A 20 1.31 -10.63 10.63
C ASP A 20 0.10 -9.93 9.95
N LEU A 21 -1.11 -10.33 10.33
CA LEU A 21 -2.37 -9.77 9.84
C LEU A 21 -2.46 -8.26 10.00
N PHE A 22 -2.03 -7.73 11.14
CA PHE A 22 -2.13 -6.30 11.44
C PHE A 22 -1.06 -5.48 10.72
N TRP A 23 0.03 -6.12 10.31
CA TRP A 23 1.07 -5.49 9.51
C TRP A 23 0.70 -5.49 8.02
N THR A 24 0.50 -6.66 7.43
CA THR A 24 0.27 -6.82 5.98
C THR A 24 -1.15 -6.43 5.56
N GLU A 25 -2.10 -6.44 6.49
CA GLU A 25 -3.54 -6.20 6.28
C GLU A 25 -4.21 -7.17 5.29
N GLN A 26 -3.52 -8.24 4.89
CA GLN A 26 -4.05 -9.24 3.97
C GLN A 26 -5.13 -10.08 4.67
N GLY A 27 -6.38 -9.90 4.24
CA GLY A 27 -7.52 -10.54 4.89
C GLY A 27 -7.99 -9.85 6.17
N TYR A 28 -7.48 -8.65 6.48
CA TYR A 28 -7.92 -7.87 7.65
C TYR A 28 -9.34 -7.32 7.48
N ARG A 29 -9.66 -6.74 6.32
CA ARG A 29 -11.01 -6.25 6.02
C ARG A 29 -12.02 -7.41 6.07
N PHE A 30 -13.11 -7.19 6.79
CA PHE A 30 -14.16 -8.16 7.08
C PHE A 30 -13.74 -9.34 7.99
N SER A 31 -12.55 -9.27 8.61
CA SER A 31 -12.17 -10.18 9.69
C SER A 31 -12.93 -9.85 10.98
N TRP A 32 -13.08 -10.84 11.86
CA TRP A 32 -13.56 -10.60 13.24
C TRP A 32 -12.54 -9.83 14.10
N ARG A 33 -11.32 -9.60 13.59
CA ARG A 33 -10.21 -8.95 14.31
C ARG A 33 -10.06 -7.46 13.99
N VAL A 34 -11.03 -6.85 13.31
CA VAL A 34 -11.01 -5.42 12.95
C VAL A 34 -11.06 -4.55 14.21
N MET A 35 -10.39 -3.39 14.16
CA MET A 35 -10.22 -2.40 15.24
C MET A 35 -9.32 -2.82 16.43
N LEU A 36 -8.55 -3.90 16.32
CA LEU A 36 -7.66 -4.36 17.39
C LEU A 36 -6.24 -3.79 17.33
N MET A 37 -6.01 -2.75 16.53
CA MET A 37 -4.68 -2.20 16.26
C MET A 37 -4.70 -0.70 15.95
N GLU A 38 -3.57 -0.06 16.18
CA GLU A 38 -3.25 1.30 15.74
C GLU A 38 -2.03 1.23 14.79
N LYS A 39 -2.19 1.80 13.60
CA LYS A 39 -1.14 1.95 12.59
C LYS A 39 -0.95 3.42 12.29
N ALA A 40 0.30 3.87 12.28
CA ALA A 40 0.65 5.20 11.81
C ALA A 40 1.84 5.07 10.87
N GLY A 41 1.77 5.78 9.73
CA GLY A 41 2.77 5.70 8.69
C GLY A 41 3.14 7.06 8.13
N THR A 42 4.29 7.12 7.48
CA THR A 42 4.78 8.25 6.68
C THR A 42 5.28 7.70 5.36
N ALA A 43 4.83 8.29 4.26
CA ALA A 43 5.07 7.78 2.92
C ALA A 43 5.73 8.84 2.04
N PHE A 44 6.82 8.46 1.38
CA PHE A 44 7.53 9.27 0.41
C PHE A 44 7.46 8.58 -0.95
N PHE A 45 6.89 9.25 -1.96
CA PHE A 45 6.77 8.71 -3.31
C PHE A 45 7.81 9.32 -4.22
N TYR A 46 8.38 8.50 -5.09
CA TYR A 46 9.37 8.90 -6.07
C TYR A 46 8.93 8.50 -7.46
N VAL A 47 9.13 9.41 -8.41
CA VAL A 47 8.90 9.19 -9.83
C VAL A 47 10.24 9.25 -10.54
N THR A 48 10.54 8.21 -11.30
CA THR A 48 11.73 8.16 -12.16
C THR A 48 11.30 8.13 -13.61
N ASP A 49 11.79 9.09 -14.39
CA ASP A 49 11.65 9.08 -15.85
C ASP A 49 12.73 8.18 -16.46
N PRO A 50 12.37 7.06 -17.11
CA PRO A 50 13.35 6.14 -17.69
C PRO A 50 14.07 6.71 -18.91
N GLU A 51 13.51 7.70 -19.62
CA GLU A 51 14.16 8.32 -20.78
C GLU A 51 15.27 9.28 -20.36
N THR A 52 15.04 10.06 -19.29
CA THR A 52 16.01 11.07 -18.82
C THR A 52 16.84 10.64 -17.62
N GLY A 53 16.43 9.57 -16.93
CA GLY A 53 17.04 9.11 -15.67
C GLY A 53 16.80 10.05 -14.49
N LYS A 54 15.93 11.06 -14.64
CA LYS A 54 15.64 12.00 -13.57
C LYS A 54 14.68 11.37 -12.57
N ARG A 55 15.07 11.39 -11.29
CA ARG A 55 14.23 11.02 -10.15
C ARG A 55 13.77 12.28 -9.42
N GLY A 56 12.47 12.36 -9.15
CA GLY A 56 11.85 13.43 -8.38
C GLY A 56 10.98 12.86 -7.26
N GLU A 57 10.91 13.58 -6.14
CA GLU A 57 9.98 13.28 -5.06
C GLU A 57 8.62 13.93 -5.34
N VAL A 58 7.54 13.21 -5.05
CA VAL A 58 6.17 13.70 -5.19
C VAL A 58 5.75 14.36 -3.89
N ASN A 59 5.24 15.59 -3.98
CA ASN A 59 4.57 16.23 -2.87
C ASN A 59 3.14 15.67 -2.72
N ASN A 60 2.95 14.77 -1.76
CA ASN A 60 1.66 14.10 -1.54
C ASN A 60 0.50 15.08 -1.32
N CYS A 61 0.78 16.23 -0.68
CA CYS A 61 -0.21 17.26 -0.36
C CYS A 61 -0.85 17.92 -1.60
N ASP A 62 -0.21 17.80 -2.77
CA ASP A 62 -0.75 18.33 -4.02
C ASP A 62 -1.86 17.44 -4.59
N PHE A 63 -1.94 16.18 -4.13
CA PHE A 63 -2.90 15.17 -4.61
C PHE A 63 -3.91 14.75 -3.56
N LEU A 64 -3.47 14.66 -2.31
CA LEU A 64 -4.21 14.05 -1.22
C LEU A 64 -4.53 15.09 -0.14
N THR A 65 -5.74 14.99 0.42
CA THR A 65 -6.04 15.65 1.68
C THR A 65 -5.26 14.99 2.83
N PRO A 66 -5.04 15.69 3.96
CA PRO A 66 -4.30 15.12 5.10
C PRO A 66 -4.86 13.78 5.60
N ASN A 67 -6.19 13.60 5.54
CA ASN A 67 -6.82 12.32 5.91
C ASN A 67 -6.54 11.21 4.90
N GLN A 68 -6.57 11.51 3.61
CA GLN A 68 -6.25 10.54 2.57
C GLN A 68 -4.79 10.11 2.64
N GLU A 69 -3.87 11.06 2.86
CA GLU A 69 -2.45 10.76 3.03
C GLU A 69 -2.22 9.86 4.26
N LYS A 70 -2.83 10.19 5.40
CA LYS A 70 -2.75 9.37 6.61
C LYS A 70 -3.23 7.94 6.39
N MET A 71 -4.36 7.77 5.69
CA MET A 71 -4.90 6.45 5.36
C MET A 71 -3.99 5.71 4.38
N MET A 72 -3.55 6.39 3.32
CA MET A 72 -2.69 5.83 2.28
C MET A 72 -1.37 5.33 2.86
N ALA A 73 -0.71 6.09 3.74
CA ALA A 73 0.59 5.72 4.30
C ALA A 73 0.60 4.43 5.15
N THR A 74 -0.55 3.80 5.38
CA THR A 74 -0.68 2.58 6.19
C THR A 74 -1.31 1.40 5.45
N GLN A 75 -2.04 1.66 4.35
CA GLN A 75 -2.89 0.66 3.70
C GLN A 75 -2.32 0.29 2.31
N PRO A 76 -1.93 -0.98 2.09
CA PRO A 76 -1.32 -1.41 0.82
C PRO A 76 -2.15 -1.12 -0.43
N ASP A 77 -3.47 -1.27 -0.35
CA ASP A 77 -4.38 -1.01 -1.47
C ASP A 77 -4.39 0.47 -1.86
N LEU A 78 -4.38 1.36 -0.87
CA LEU A 78 -4.34 2.81 -1.10
C LEU A 78 -2.98 3.28 -1.61
N ILE A 79 -1.89 2.64 -1.18
CA ILE A 79 -0.53 2.89 -1.70
C ILE A 79 -0.49 2.60 -3.20
N LEU A 80 -0.99 1.43 -3.62
CA LEU A 80 -1.05 1.05 -5.03
C LEU A 80 -1.99 1.96 -5.83
N GLN A 81 -3.17 2.26 -5.29
CA GLN A 81 -4.10 3.17 -5.94
C GLN A 81 -3.47 4.56 -6.15
N TYR A 82 -2.76 5.06 -5.14
CA TYR A 82 -2.10 6.36 -5.23
C TYR A 82 -0.94 6.36 -6.23
N ALA A 83 -0.16 5.27 -6.31
CA ALA A 83 0.87 5.11 -7.33
C ALA A 83 0.29 5.22 -8.75
N HIS A 84 -0.84 4.58 -9.04
CA HIS A 84 -1.49 4.70 -10.35
C HIS A 84 -2.04 6.11 -10.63
N ILE A 85 -2.52 6.83 -9.61
CA ILE A 85 -2.92 8.24 -9.77
C ILE A 85 -1.72 9.11 -10.17
N ILE A 86 -0.57 8.91 -9.51
CA ILE A 86 0.67 9.60 -9.87
C ILE A 86 1.09 9.22 -11.31
N GLU A 87 0.99 7.94 -11.66
CA GLU A 87 1.32 7.43 -12.99
C GLU A 87 0.51 8.13 -14.09
N GLU A 88 -0.81 8.23 -13.90
CA GLU A 88 -1.71 8.92 -14.83
C GLU A 88 -1.38 10.41 -14.97
N GLU A 89 -1.13 11.10 -13.86
CA GLU A 89 -0.77 12.52 -13.86
C GLU A 89 0.55 12.76 -14.61
N VAL A 90 1.57 11.95 -14.32
CA VAL A 90 2.90 12.07 -14.91
C VAL A 90 2.88 11.73 -16.41
N LYS A 91 2.09 10.73 -16.82
CA LYS A 91 1.84 10.43 -18.23
C LYS A 91 1.14 11.58 -18.95
N SER A 92 0.19 12.25 -18.30
CA SER A 92 -0.49 13.42 -18.88
C SER A 92 0.46 14.60 -19.14
N ARG A 93 1.54 14.69 -18.36
CA ARG A 93 2.61 15.70 -18.50
C ARG A 93 3.69 15.31 -19.53
N GLY A 94 3.57 14.14 -20.16
CA GLY A 94 4.41 13.70 -21.28
C GLY A 94 5.54 12.73 -20.93
N ILE A 95 5.68 12.31 -19.67
CA ILE A 95 6.64 11.26 -19.29
C ILE A 95 6.06 9.90 -19.66
N LYS A 96 6.78 9.14 -20.49
CA LYS A 96 6.33 7.81 -20.95
C LYS A 96 6.86 6.74 -20.00
N ASN A 97 5.96 5.87 -19.54
CA ASN A 97 6.25 4.74 -18.64
C ASN A 97 7.06 5.15 -17.39
N PRO A 98 6.55 6.08 -16.56
CA PRO A 98 7.24 6.45 -15.34
C PRO A 98 7.36 5.25 -14.39
N VAL A 99 8.51 5.10 -13.74
CA VAL A 99 8.71 4.12 -12.67
C VAL A 99 8.37 4.80 -11.36
N ILE A 100 7.49 4.19 -10.56
CA ILE A 100 7.04 4.78 -9.30
C ILE A 100 7.43 3.87 -8.15
N ASN A 101 8.26 4.41 -7.27
CA ASN A 101 8.72 3.74 -6.07
C ASN A 101 8.21 4.51 -4.85
N ALA A 102 8.12 3.84 -3.70
CA ALA A 102 7.81 4.55 -2.46
C ALA A 102 8.60 4.01 -1.26
N GLU A 103 9.04 4.93 -0.41
CA GLU A 103 9.64 4.65 0.88
C GLU A 103 8.61 4.94 1.96
N ILE A 104 8.08 3.89 2.58
CA ILE A 104 6.98 4.01 3.54
C ILE A 104 7.42 3.41 4.86
N TYR A 105 7.36 4.21 5.91
CA TYR A 105 7.73 3.83 7.26
C TYR A 105 6.48 3.73 8.12
N VAL A 106 6.30 2.60 8.79
CA VAL A 106 5.11 2.32 9.59
C VAL A 106 5.47 1.90 11.01
N THR A 107 4.67 2.38 11.95
CA THR A 107 4.63 1.95 13.35
C THR A 107 3.34 1.19 13.62
N LEU A 108 3.43 0.11 14.39
CA LEU A 108 2.30 -0.74 14.78
C LEU A 108 2.21 -0.81 16.29
N ASN A 109 1.10 -0.35 16.88
CA ASN A 109 0.86 -0.38 18.33
C ASN A 109 2.03 0.20 19.17
N GLY A 110 2.61 1.32 18.71
CA GLY A 110 3.72 1.99 19.40
C GLY A 110 5.09 1.31 19.24
N SER A 111 5.22 0.31 18.36
CA SER A 111 6.52 -0.27 18.00
C SER A 111 7.42 0.74 17.29
N ARG A 112 8.73 0.43 17.21
CA ARG A 112 9.68 1.21 16.40
C ARG A 112 9.25 1.18 14.94
N SER A 113 9.33 2.34 14.29
CA SER A 113 9.03 2.47 12.86
C SER A 113 9.95 1.58 12.03
N LYS A 114 9.37 0.84 11.08
CA LYS A 114 10.06 -0.02 10.13
C LYS A 114 9.58 0.26 8.71
N LEU A 115 10.44 -0.07 7.75
CA LEU A 115 10.10 0.00 6.34
C LEU A 115 8.97 -0.99 6.04
N PHE A 116 7.91 -0.51 5.40
CA PHE A 116 6.69 -1.26 5.20
C PHE A 116 6.68 -2.03 3.88
N ILE A 117 7.26 -1.46 2.84
CA ILE A 117 7.24 -1.97 1.47
C ILE A 117 8.64 -1.93 0.89
N ASP A 118 8.93 -2.80 -0.08
CA ASP A 118 10.20 -2.78 -0.80
C ASP A 118 10.35 -1.47 -1.61
N PRO A 119 11.33 -0.61 -1.29
CA PRO A 119 11.47 0.70 -1.94
C PRO A 119 12.01 0.60 -3.37
N GLU A 120 12.50 -0.56 -3.79
CA GLU A 120 12.99 -0.79 -5.16
C GLU A 120 11.88 -1.31 -6.09
N VAL A 121 10.72 -1.70 -5.53
CA VAL A 121 9.63 -2.24 -6.35
C VAL A 121 8.94 -1.13 -7.15
N ASP A 122 8.69 -1.39 -8.43
CA ASP A 122 7.89 -0.49 -9.26
C ASP A 122 6.40 -0.74 -9.05
N LEU A 123 5.77 0.17 -8.30
CA LEU A 123 4.36 0.09 -7.93
C LEU A 123 3.43 0.18 -9.15
N THR A 124 3.87 0.72 -10.28
CA THR A 124 3.05 0.83 -11.50
C THR A 124 2.78 -0.53 -12.16
N THR A 125 3.63 -1.51 -11.89
CA THR A 125 3.53 -2.87 -12.44
C THR A 125 2.64 -3.79 -11.61
N LEU A 126 2.30 -3.36 -10.39
CA LEU A 126 1.52 -4.13 -9.45
C LEU A 126 0.02 -3.86 -9.63
N HIS A 127 -0.80 -4.84 -9.25
CA HIS A 127 -2.25 -4.71 -9.25
C HIS A 127 -2.82 -5.17 -7.92
N ASP A 128 -3.89 -4.51 -7.46
CA ASP A 128 -4.57 -4.94 -6.25
C ASP A 128 -5.46 -6.15 -6.55
N ASP A 129 -5.07 -7.29 -6.01
CA ASP A 129 -5.83 -8.54 -6.07
C ASP A 129 -5.84 -9.24 -4.69
N PHE A 130 -6.46 -10.42 -4.66
CA PHE A 130 -6.52 -11.26 -3.46
C PHE A 130 -5.31 -12.18 -3.29
N ASN A 131 -4.25 -12.05 -4.11
CA ASN A 131 -3.04 -12.84 -3.94
C ASN A 131 -2.15 -12.28 -2.82
N SER A 132 -1.14 -13.08 -2.44
CA SER A 132 -0.11 -12.64 -1.51
C SER A 132 0.62 -11.43 -2.07
N LYS A 133 0.76 -10.39 -1.24
CA LYS A 133 1.51 -9.18 -1.58
C LYS A 133 2.96 -9.33 -1.11
N ASP A 134 3.80 -9.91 -1.97
CA ASP A 134 5.20 -10.25 -1.65
C ASP A 134 6.13 -9.01 -1.57
N TRP A 135 5.65 -7.85 -2.00
CA TRP A 135 6.34 -6.56 -1.92
C TRP A 135 6.16 -5.85 -0.56
N ILE A 136 5.31 -6.39 0.33
CA ILE A 136 5.18 -5.92 1.72
C ILE A 136 6.24 -6.64 2.54
N LEU A 137 7.07 -5.88 3.24
CA LEU A 137 8.14 -6.41 4.08
C LEU A 137 7.57 -6.96 5.39
N ASP A 138 8.22 -7.98 5.95
CA ASP A 138 7.87 -8.49 7.28
C ASP A 138 8.24 -7.48 8.37
N ASN A 139 7.41 -7.45 9.43
CA ASN A 139 7.66 -6.63 10.62
C ASN A 139 8.86 -7.16 11.42
#